data_AF-A0A0G0L1K4-F1
#
_entry.id   AF-A0A0G0L1K4-F1
#
_cell.length_a   1.000
_cell.length_b   1.000
_cell.length_c   1.000
_cell.angle_alpha   90.00
_cell.angle_beta   90.00
_cell.angle_gamma   90.00
#
_symmetry.space_group_name_H-M   'P 1'
#
loop_
_entity.id
_entity.type
_entity.pdbx_description
1 polymer ?
#
loop_
_entity_poly.entity_id
_entity_poly.type
_entity_poly.pdbx_seq_one_letter_code
_entity_poly.pdbx_strand_id
1 'polypeptide(L)'
;MIEKTIENAEINKRTLEDRDRIEKDATQKISEYLEAIPEQEMREEENAIINELKEHGFKTEEISKFVRRDVTRIKLAYQDNRTCFDEALSNRKYIETKLFKEIKSGIETENPEEKLKRVAVVNFDLNGLKSINDLMGHGKGDLALKTFAKIIQNGETVKWLEEEKKVEVTPFAQGGDEFGVYLNGEANLNELRDEIEKRFFEEASKADTSEMFDFSDPKVKEFFKDRGIFLNREGEVEVPNDFKFRFGTSVGLATAEEIYKEIKIGEKENINEKIRELRGQIIGLADSRAGANKTETKEKLKISGKSGNKFDEAQHALVEPRAGMEEILEELKEEKGKINCLKTNLAKSGKTEGEIKELEVC
;
A
#
# COMPACT_ATOMS: atom_id res chain seq x y z
N MET A 1 -51.91 39.25 -34.84
CA MET A 1 -50.61 39.85 -34.48
C MET A 1 -50.36 39.72 -32.98
N ILE A 2 -51.31 40.11 -32.12
CA ILE A 2 -51.22 39.99 -30.65
C ILE A 2 -51.02 38.55 -30.17
N GLU A 3 -51.78 37.58 -30.70
CA GLU A 3 -51.65 36.16 -30.31
C GLU A 3 -50.24 35.58 -30.57
N LYS A 4 -49.65 35.88 -31.73
CA LYS A 4 -48.25 35.48 -32.04
C LYS A 4 -47.23 36.11 -31.09
N THR A 5 -47.47 37.35 -30.64
CA THR A 5 -46.59 38.01 -29.67
C THR A 5 -46.67 37.34 -28.29
N ILE A 6 -47.88 36.95 -27.85
CA ILE A 6 -48.09 36.24 -26.59
C ILE A 6 -47.44 34.86 -26.63
N GLU A 7 -47.66 34.10 -27.70
CA GLU A 7 -47.06 32.77 -27.89
C GLU A 7 -45.52 32.82 -27.87
N ASN A 8 -44.92 33.78 -28.58
CA ASN A 8 -43.47 33.99 -28.56
C ASN A 8 -42.94 34.36 -27.17
N ALA A 9 -43.69 35.16 -26.40
CA ALA A 9 -43.30 35.53 -25.03
C ALA A 9 -43.35 34.31 -24.09
N GLU A 10 -44.35 33.44 -24.23
CA GLU A 10 -44.46 32.20 -23.45
C GLU A 10 -43.34 31.21 -23.78
N ILE A 11 -42.98 31.05 -25.06
CA ILE A 11 -41.85 30.20 -25.48
C ILE A 11 -40.54 30.74 -24.91
N ASN A 12 -40.31 32.05 -25.00
CA ASN A 12 -39.11 32.69 -24.43
C ASN A 12 -39.05 32.51 -22.91
N LYS A 13 -40.18 32.65 -22.22
CA LYS A 13 -40.27 32.43 -20.77
C LYS A 13 -39.94 31.00 -20.39
N ARG A 14 -40.52 29.99 -21.05
CA ARG A 14 -40.21 28.57 -20.80
C ARG A 14 -38.73 28.27 -21.08
N THR A 15 -38.19 28.84 -22.15
CA THR A 15 -36.77 28.68 -22.50
C THR A 15 -35.85 29.27 -21.44
N LEU A 16 -36.22 30.41 -20.83
CA LEU A 16 -35.49 31.02 -19.71
C LEU A 16 -35.59 30.13 -18.45
N GLU A 17 -36.79 29.70 -18.08
CA GLU A 17 -37.01 28.83 -16.91
C GLU A 17 -36.25 27.50 -17.03
N ASP A 18 -36.21 26.89 -18.22
CA ASP A 18 -35.43 25.68 -18.47
C ASP A 18 -33.92 25.93 -18.39
N ARG A 19 -33.43 27.08 -18.90
CA ARG A 19 -32.01 27.46 -18.79
C ARG A 19 -31.59 27.65 -17.33
N ASP A 20 -32.39 28.37 -16.56
CA ASP A 20 -32.13 28.61 -15.13
C ASP A 20 -32.11 27.28 -14.34
N ARG A 21 -33.02 26.35 -14.67
CA ARG A 21 -33.05 25.01 -14.06
C ARG A 21 -31.79 24.22 -14.38
N ILE A 22 -31.35 24.22 -15.64
CA ILE A 22 -30.15 23.49 -16.06
C ILE A 22 -28.89 24.09 -15.44
N GLU A 23 -28.78 25.42 -15.37
CA GLU A 23 -27.65 26.10 -14.73
C GLU A 23 -27.57 25.80 -13.24
N LYS A 24 -28.72 25.78 -12.55
CA LYS A 24 -28.79 25.41 -11.13
C LYS A 24 -28.37 23.96 -10.89
N ASP A 25 -28.85 23.03 -11.71
CA ASP A 25 -28.46 21.60 -11.64
C ASP A 25 -26.95 21.41 -11.92
N ALA A 26 -26.41 22.10 -12.92
CA ALA A 26 -24.98 22.04 -13.24
C ALA A 26 -24.11 22.61 -12.11
N THR A 27 -24.54 23.71 -11.48
CA THR A 27 -23.85 24.33 -10.33
C THR A 27 -23.85 23.40 -9.12
N GLN A 28 -24.98 22.78 -8.82
CA GLN A 28 -25.09 21.79 -7.75
C GLN A 28 -24.14 20.62 -7.99
N LYS A 29 -24.11 20.06 -9.20
CA LYS A 29 -23.19 18.97 -9.56
C LYS A 29 -21.73 19.35 -9.41
N ILE A 30 -21.35 20.60 -9.74
CA ILE A 30 -19.97 21.06 -9.53
C ILE A 30 -19.61 21.00 -8.04
N SER A 31 -20.50 21.47 -7.16
CA SER A 31 -20.29 21.37 -5.70
C SER A 31 -20.12 19.93 -5.26
N GLU A 32 -21.04 19.04 -5.69
CA GLU A 32 -21.00 17.61 -5.36
C GLU A 32 -19.69 16.93 -5.83
N TYR A 33 -19.19 17.28 -7.02
CA TYR A 33 -17.92 16.75 -7.52
C TYR A 33 -16.72 17.28 -6.73
N LEU A 34 -16.71 18.57 -6.38
CA LEU A 34 -15.63 19.16 -5.59
C LEU A 34 -15.58 18.57 -4.18
N GLU A 35 -16.72 18.41 -3.52
CA GLU A 35 -16.83 17.76 -2.21
C GLU A 35 -16.30 16.32 -2.22
N ALA A 36 -16.29 15.68 -3.39
CA ALA A 36 -15.79 14.33 -3.58
C ALA A 36 -14.25 14.26 -3.68
N ILE A 37 -13.54 15.39 -3.85
CA ILE A 37 -12.09 15.45 -3.74
C ILE A 37 -11.75 15.47 -2.24
N PRO A 38 -10.90 14.57 -1.72
CA PRO A 38 -10.66 14.45 -0.27
C PRO A 38 -9.93 15.65 0.33
N GLU A 39 -8.96 16.23 -0.39
CA GLU A 39 -8.11 17.30 0.12
C GLU A 39 -8.62 18.69 -0.20
N GLN A 40 -8.60 19.57 0.80
CA GLN A 40 -9.05 20.96 0.65
C GLN A 40 -8.25 21.70 -0.42
N GLU A 41 -6.94 21.52 -0.46
CA GLU A 41 -6.08 22.23 -1.41
C GLU A 41 -6.31 21.77 -2.84
N MET A 42 -6.52 20.47 -3.06
CA MET A 42 -6.93 19.96 -4.37
C MET A 42 -8.30 20.52 -4.79
N ARG A 43 -9.21 20.70 -3.82
CA ARG A 43 -10.49 21.41 -4.06
C ARG A 43 -10.25 22.87 -4.42
N GLU A 44 -9.31 23.56 -3.77
CA GLU A 44 -8.98 24.96 -4.05
C GLU A 44 -8.33 25.13 -5.43
N GLU A 45 -7.42 24.23 -5.82
CA GLU A 45 -6.82 24.19 -7.16
C GLU A 45 -7.89 23.98 -8.24
N GLU A 46 -8.79 23.01 -8.05
CA GLU A 46 -9.88 22.75 -9.00
C GLU A 46 -10.87 23.93 -9.05
N ASN A 47 -11.15 24.58 -7.90
CA ASN A 47 -11.95 25.81 -7.85
C ASN A 47 -11.29 26.96 -8.62
N ALA A 48 -9.97 27.10 -8.56
CA ALA A 48 -9.25 28.10 -9.32
C ALA A 48 -9.41 27.85 -10.84
N ILE A 49 -9.28 26.61 -11.29
CA ILE A 49 -9.52 26.21 -12.68
C ILE A 49 -10.97 26.50 -13.10
N ILE A 50 -11.94 26.18 -12.23
CA ILE A 50 -13.37 26.47 -12.48
C ILE A 50 -13.59 27.97 -12.67
N ASN A 51 -12.99 28.81 -11.84
CA ASN A 51 -13.12 30.26 -11.93
C ASN A 51 -12.47 30.79 -13.22
N GLU A 52 -11.30 30.28 -13.59
CA GLU A 52 -10.65 30.62 -14.86
C GLU A 52 -11.53 30.24 -16.06
N LEU A 53 -12.15 29.06 -16.05
CA LEU A 53 -13.09 28.65 -17.11
C LEU A 53 -14.32 29.57 -17.18
N LYS A 54 -14.85 30.03 -16.05
CA LYS A 54 -15.95 31.02 -16.04
C LYS A 54 -15.51 32.35 -16.65
N GLU A 55 -14.32 32.83 -16.31
CA GLU A 55 -13.75 34.07 -16.86
C GLU A 55 -13.56 34.00 -18.37
N HIS A 56 -13.26 32.81 -18.91
CA HIS A 56 -13.15 32.56 -20.35
C HIS A 56 -14.50 32.32 -21.05
N GLY A 57 -15.63 32.44 -20.34
CA GLY A 57 -16.98 32.38 -20.91
C GLY A 57 -17.50 30.97 -21.19
N PHE A 58 -16.92 29.93 -20.59
CA PHE A 58 -17.47 28.58 -20.69
C PHE A 58 -18.82 28.48 -19.96
N LYS A 59 -19.77 27.73 -20.53
CA LYS A 59 -21.07 27.53 -19.89
C LYS A 59 -20.94 26.62 -18.67
N THR A 60 -21.77 26.84 -17.66
CA THR A 60 -21.79 26.04 -16.41
C THR A 60 -21.94 24.53 -16.68
N GLU A 61 -22.71 24.13 -17.71
CA GLU A 61 -22.82 22.73 -18.13
C GLU A 61 -21.51 22.12 -18.64
N GLU A 62 -20.72 22.91 -19.39
CA GLU A 62 -19.44 22.48 -19.95
C GLU A 62 -18.41 22.34 -18.83
N ILE A 63 -18.41 23.31 -17.90
CA ILE A 63 -17.61 23.27 -16.67
C ILE A 63 -17.98 22.05 -15.84
N SER A 64 -19.26 21.77 -15.63
CA SER A 64 -19.71 20.60 -14.86
C SER A 64 -19.21 19.27 -15.47
N LYS A 65 -19.23 19.14 -16.80
CA LYS A 65 -18.66 17.97 -17.49
C LYS A 65 -17.14 17.89 -17.35
N PHE A 66 -16.45 19.03 -17.43
CA PHE A 66 -15.00 19.10 -17.23
C PHE A 66 -14.63 18.65 -15.81
N VAL A 67 -15.24 19.26 -14.79
CA VAL A 67 -14.99 18.97 -13.37
C VAL A 67 -15.29 17.51 -13.06
N ARG A 68 -16.40 16.95 -13.57
CA ARG A 68 -16.70 15.51 -13.41
C ARG A 68 -15.53 14.64 -13.87
N ARG A 69 -15.01 14.92 -15.07
CA ARG A 69 -13.90 14.16 -15.66
C ARG A 69 -12.63 14.34 -14.85
N ASP A 70 -12.35 15.57 -14.42
CA ASP A 70 -11.13 15.86 -13.67
C ASP A 70 -11.15 15.27 -12.27
N VAL A 71 -12.24 15.43 -11.54
CA VAL A 71 -12.46 14.77 -10.24
C VAL A 71 -12.36 13.26 -10.36
N THR A 72 -12.93 12.66 -11.40
CA THR A 72 -12.77 11.21 -11.65
C THR A 72 -11.30 10.85 -11.86
N ARG A 73 -10.56 11.64 -12.63
CA ARG A 73 -9.12 11.46 -12.85
C ARG A 73 -8.31 11.62 -11.56
N ILE A 74 -8.62 12.63 -10.74
CA ILE A 74 -8.01 12.88 -9.43
C ILE A 74 -8.26 11.70 -8.50
N LYS A 75 -9.52 11.23 -8.39
CA LYS A 75 -9.86 10.04 -7.59
C LYS A 75 -9.08 8.81 -8.05
N LEU A 76 -9.09 8.50 -9.34
CA LEU A 76 -8.32 7.37 -9.89
C LEU A 76 -6.81 7.53 -9.65
N ALA A 77 -6.31 8.78 -9.61
CA ALA A 77 -4.91 9.07 -9.36
C ALA A 77 -4.52 8.99 -7.88
N TYR A 78 -5.45 9.07 -6.94
CA TYR A 78 -5.17 9.21 -5.50
C TYR A 78 -5.85 8.19 -4.59
N GLN A 79 -6.81 7.42 -5.10
CA GLN A 79 -7.50 6.37 -4.36
C GLN A 79 -7.14 5.00 -4.94
N ASP A 80 -7.06 4.01 -4.05
CA ASP A 80 -7.04 2.61 -4.42
C ASP A 80 -8.48 2.16 -4.74
N ASN A 81 -8.67 1.61 -5.93
CA ASN A 81 -9.99 1.22 -6.44
C ASN A 81 -10.31 -0.26 -6.24
N ARG A 82 -9.52 -0.99 -5.43
CA ARG A 82 -9.84 -2.37 -5.09
C ARG A 82 -11.18 -2.42 -4.37
N THR A 83 -12.11 -3.17 -4.95
CA THR A 83 -13.49 -3.29 -4.46
C THR A 83 -13.61 -4.11 -3.18
N CYS A 84 -12.52 -4.72 -2.70
CA CYS A 84 -12.50 -5.50 -1.48
C CYS A 84 -12.50 -4.63 -0.20
N PHE A 85 -12.15 -3.35 -0.29
CA PHE A 85 -12.18 -2.44 0.86
C PHE A 85 -13.59 -1.89 1.11
N ASP A 86 -14.03 -1.86 2.38
CA ASP A 86 -15.30 -1.23 2.76
C ASP A 86 -15.25 0.30 2.55
N GLU A 87 -14.09 0.88 2.82
CA GLU A 87 -13.78 2.30 2.61
C GLU A 87 -12.53 2.39 1.73
N ALA A 88 -12.58 3.26 0.72
CA ALA A 88 -11.45 3.41 -0.20
C ALA A 88 -10.21 3.92 0.54
N LEU A 89 -9.10 3.19 0.39
CA LEU A 89 -7.79 3.66 0.84
C LEU A 89 -7.24 4.70 -0.12
N SER A 90 -6.44 5.63 0.40
CA SER A 90 -5.57 6.43 -0.45
C SER A 90 -4.53 5.52 -1.12
N ASN A 91 -3.99 5.93 -2.26
CA ASN A 91 -2.86 5.25 -2.88
C ASN A 91 -1.52 5.94 -2.51
N ARG A 92 -0.41 5.28 -2.83
CA ARG A 92 0.94 5.81 -2.59
C ARG A 92 1.15 7.22 -3.16
N LYS A 93 0.64 7.52 -4.35
CA LYS A 93 0.82 8.82 -5.00
C LYS A 93 0.22 9.97 -4.18
N TYR A 94 -0.92 9.72 -3.55
CA TYR A 94 -1.56 10.70 -2.67
C TYR A 94 -0.69 11.04 -1.46
N ILE A 95 -0.13 10.01 -0.81
CA ILE A 95 0.76 10.19 0.33
C ILE A 95 2.06 10.86 -0.07
N GLU A 96 2.60 10.55 -1.24
CA GLU A 96 3.77 11.26 -1.78
C GLU A 96 3.52 12.77 -1.94
N THR A 97 2.28 13.18 -2.28
CA THR A 97 1.89 14.59 -2.34
C THR A 97 1.78 15.20 -0.95
N LYS A 98 1.09 14.54 0.01
CA LYS A 98 1.00 14.99 1.41
C LYS A 98 2.39 15.16 2.03
N LEU A 99 3.24 14.15 1.87
CA LEU A 99 4.59 14.13 2.41
C LEU A 99 5.46 15.24 1.81
N PHE A 100 5.39 15.46 0.49
CA PHE A 100 6.09 16.57 -0.17
C PHE A 100 5.74 17.92 0.48
N LYS A 101 4.44 18.15 0.70
CA LYS A 101 3.94 19.40 1.29
C LYS A 101 4.41 19.59 2.72
N GLU A 102 4.25 18.60 3.58
CA GLU A 102 4.66 18.74 4.99
C GLU A 102 6.17 18.88 5.13
N ILE A 103 6.96 18.18 4.32
CA ILE A 103 8.42 18.36 4.29
C ILE A 103 8.76 19.79 3.84
N LYS A 104 8.13 20.28 2.76
CA LYS A 104 8.35 21.65 2.29
C LYS A 104 8.05 22.66 3.39
N SER A 105 6.87 22.56 4.00
CA SER A 105 6.46 23.44 5.09
C SER A 105 7.43 23.37 6.27
N GLY A 106 7.92 22.17 6.61
CA GLY A 106 8.89 21.96 7.68
C GLY A 106 10.24 22.63 7.43
N ILE A 107 10.79 22.46 6.23
CA ILE A 107 12.10 23.03 5.86
C ILE A 107 12.06 24.56 5.79
N GLU A 108 10.91 25.14 5.43
CA GLU A 108 10.73 26.59 5.35
C GLU A 108 10.55 27.26 6.74
N THR A 109 10.52 26.50 7.84
CA THR A 109 10.43 27.04 9.21
C THR A 109 11.79 27.45 9.79
N GLU A 110 11.78 28.24 10.88
CA GLU A 110 12.99 28.58 11.63
C GLU A 110 13.64 27.37 12.33
N ASN A 111 12.87 26.31 12.60
CA ASN A 111 13.36 25.09 13.24
C ASN A 111 12.81 23.84 12.53
N PRO A 112 13.42 23.46 11.38
CA PRO A 112 12.96 22.32 10.58
C PRO A 112 12.91 21.00 11.33
N GLU A 113 13.91 20.71 12.18
CA GLU A 113 13.94 19.45 12.95
C GLU A 113 12.70 19.29 13.84
N GLU A 114 12.31 20.36 14.54
CA GLU A 114 11.14 20.37 15.42
C GLU A 114 9.82 20.13 14.67
N LYS A 115 9.73 20.61 13.42
CA LYS A 115 8.55 20.42 12.58
C LYS A 115 8.57 19.05 11.89
N LEU A 116 9.74 18.56 11.46
CA LEU A 116 9.87 17.30 10.72
C LEU A 116 9.80 16.06 11.62
N LYS A 117 10.10 16.17 12.93
CA LYS A 117 9.93 15.04 13.88
C LYS A 117 8.46 14.61 14.06
N ARG A 118 7.53 15.41 13.54
CA ARG A 118 6.09 15.21 13.59
C ARG A 118 5.54 14.44 12.40
N VAL A 119 6.38 14.15 11.41
CA VAL A 119 5.99 13.52 10.15
C VAL A 119 6.68 12.17 10.03
N ALA A 120 5.91 11.11 9.76
CA ALA A 120 6.44 9.77 9.54
C ALA A 120 5.62 8.98 8.52
N VAL A 121 6.25 7.92 8.01
CA VAL A 121 5.60 6.90 7.19
C VAL A 121 5.87 5.54 7.83
N VAL A 122 4.83 4.75 7.97
CA VAL A 122 4.89 3.33 8.37
C VAL A 122 4.52 2.50 7.15
N ASN A 123 5.34 1.52 6.80
CA ASN A 123 5.08 0.59 5.72
C ASN A 123 4.86 -0.81 6.27
N PHE A 124 3.97 -1.53 5.61
CA PHE A 124 3.53 -2.86 5.96
C PHE A 124 3.60 -3.78 4.75
N ASP A 125 4.01 -5.02 4.99
CA ASP A 125 3.87 -6.13 4.04
C ASP A 125 3.05 -7.23 4.74
N LEU A 126 1.93 -7.60 4.11
CA LEU A 126 1.04 -8.64 4.59
C LEU A 126 1.56 -10.02 4.17
N ASN A 127 2.25 -10.68 5.09
CA ASN A 127 2.88 -11.96 4.82
C ASN A 127 1.84 -13.07 4.59
N GLY A 128 2.11 -13.93 3.60
CA GLY A 128 1.33 -15.14 3.34
C GLY A 128 0.08 -14.93 2.48
N LEU A 129 -0.18 -13.72 1.97
CA LEU A 129 -1.33 -13.47 1.09
C LEU A 129 -1.32 -14.37 -0.15
N LYS A 130 -0.14 -14.60 -0.75
CA LYS A 130 0.00 -15.53 -1.88
C LYS A 130 -0.48 -16.93 -1.52
N SER A 131 -0.08 -17.46 -0.36
CA SER A 131 -0.53 -18.80 0.07
C SER A 131 -2.03 -18.85 0.35
N ILE A 132 -2.62 -17.78 0.89
CA ILE A 132 -4.09 -17.68 1.02
C ILE A 132 -4.74 -17.74 -0.37
N ASN A 133 -4.24 -16.97 -1.34
CA ASN A 133 -4.77 -16.99 -2.71
C ASN A 133 -4.63 -18.35 -3.39
N ASP A 134 -3.47 -18.99 -3.27
CA ASP A 134 -3.17 -20.26 -3.92
C ASP A 134 -4.01 -21.42 -3.34
N LEU A 135 -4.26 -21.41 -2.03
CA LEU A 135 -4.99 -22.47 -1.34
C LEU A 135 -6.51 -22.26 -1.37
N MET A 136 -6.94 -21.01 -1.20
CA MET A 136 -8.32 -20.67 -0.87
C MET A 136 -9.00 -19.76 -1.91
N GLY A 137 -8.25 -19.34 -2.93
CA GLY A 137 -8.70 -18.46 -3.99
C GLY A 137 -8.68 -16.96 -3.62
N HIS A 138 -8.75 -16.12 -4.65
CA HIS A 138 -8.68 -14.67 -4.51
C HIS A 138 -9.76 -14.07 -3.60
N GLY A 139 -10.95 -14.68 -3.50
CA GLY A 139 -11.99 -14.19 -2.58
C GLY A 139 -11.57 -14.22 -1.10
N LYS A 140 -10.77 -15.21 -0.70
CA LYS A 140 -10.21 -15.26 0.67
C LYS A 140 -9.01 -14.33 0.83
N GLY A 141 -8.23 -14.10 -0.22
CA GLY A 141 -7.21 -13.06 -0.23
C GLY A 141 -7.79 -11.65 -0.13
N ASP A 142 -8.90 -11.38 -0.80
CA ASP A 142 -9.62 -10.11 -0.70
C ASP A 142 -10.14 -9.87 0.72
N LEU A 143 -10.65 -10.92 1.37
CA LEU A 143 -11.02 -10.87 2.79
C LEU A 143 -9.80 -10.59 3.68
N ALA A 144 -8.65 -11.19 3.39
CA ALA A 144 -7.40 -10.93 4.11
C ALA A 144 -6.97 -9.46 3.99
N LEU A 145 -6.91 -8.93 2.77
CA LEU A 145 -6.59 -7.53 2.50
C LEU A 145 -7.57 -6.58 3.21
N LYS A 146 -8.86 -6.89 3.16
CA LYS A 146 -9.92 -6.12 3.81
C LYS A 146 -9.77 -6.09 5.33
N THR A 147 -9.52 -7.24 5.95
CA THR A 147 -9.33 -7.33 7.40
C THR A 147 -8.07 -6.57 7.82
N PHE A 148 -6.98 -6.67 7.07
CA PHE A 148 -5.76 -5.91 7.35
C PHE A 148 -5.97 -4.39 7.19
N ALA A 149 -6.67 -3.95 6.13
CA ALA A 149 -7.03 -2.55 5.94
C ALA A 149 -7.81 -1.97 7.13
N LYS A 150 -8.75 -2.74 7.70
CA LYS A 150 -9.50 -2.32 8.90
C LYS A 150 -8.62 -2.10 10.12
N ILE A 151 -7.56 -2.90 10.29
CA ILE A 151 -6.61 -2.75 11.40
C ILE A 151 -5.88 -1.41 11.28
N ILE A 152 -5.37 -1.08 10.08
CA ILE A 152 -4.63 0.17 9.87
C ILE A 152 -5.53 1.40 9.71
N GLN A 153 -6.83 1.24 9.51
CA GLN A 153 -7.82 2.32 9.45
C GLN A 153 -8.46 2.63 10.81
N ASN A 154 -8.84 1.60 11.57
CA ASN A 154 -9.75 1.74 12.71
C ASN A 154 -9.29 0.95 13.95
N GLY A 155 -8.04 0.45 13.92
CA GLY A 155 -7.44 -0.35 14.97
C GLY A 155 -7.21 0.39 16.29
N GLU A 156 -6.86 -0.36 17.32
CA GLU A 156 -6.49 0.17 18.64
C GLU A 156 -5.26 1.10 18.54
N THR A 157 -4.29 0.76 17.69
CA THR A 157 -3.09 1.58 17.47
C THR A 157 -3.43 2.91 16.81
N VAL A 158 -4.37 2.91 15.85
CA VAL A 158 -4.84 4.13 15.18
C VAL A 158 -5.54 5.04 16.19
N LYS A 159 -6.48 4.50 16.97
CA LYS A 159 -7.19 5.26 18.01
C LYS A 159 -6.23 5.83 19.05
N TRP A 160 -5.24 5.06 19.47
CA TRP A 160 -4.21 5.55 20.39
C TRP A 160 -3.41 6.72 19.79
N LEU A 161 -3.02 6.64 18.51
CA LEU A 161 -2.33 7.73 17.82
C LEU A 161 -3.20 9.00 17.73
N GLU A 162 -4.45 8.86 17.31
CA GLU A 162 -5.35 9.99 17.09
C GLU A 162 -5.84 10.62 18.41
N GLU A 163 -6.31 9.78 19.34
CA GLU A 163 -6.97 10.23 20.56
C GLU A 163 -5.96 10.64 21.65
N GLU A 164 -4.91 9.84 21.88
CA GLU A 164 -3.95 10.09 22.94
C GLU A 164 -2.74 10.90 22.47
N LYS A 165 -2.23 10.62 21.26
CA LYS A 165 -1.01 11.27 20.75
C LYS A 165 -1.28 12.48 19.86
N LYS A 166 -2.54 12.73 19.49
CA LYS A 166 -2.94 13.82 18.58
C LYS A 166 -2.18 13.77 17.26
N VAL A 167 -2.07 12.57 16.71
CA VAL A 167 -1.43 12.28 15.42
C VAL A 167 -2.53 11.92 14.43
N GLU A 168 -2.64 12.69 13.35
CA GLU A 168 -3.44 12.33 12.17
C GLU A 168 -2.86 11.07 11.52
N VAL A 169 -3.73 10.10 11.26
CA VAL A 169 -3.41 8.83 10.62
C VAL A 169 -4.07 8.78 9.26
N THR A 170 -3.29 8.71 8.18
CA THR A 170 -3.82 8.49 6.82
C THR A 170 -3.34 7.15 6.29
N PRO A 171 -4.17 6.09 6.31
CA PRO A 171 -3.81 4.79 5.76
C PRO A 171 -3.83 4.83 4.23
N PHE A 172 -2.95 4.04 3.61
CA PHE A 172 -2.85 3.96 2.17
C PHE A 172 -2.40 2.58 1.69
N ALA A 173 -2.73 2.30 0.44
CA ALA A 173 -2.26 1.15 -0.31
C ALA A 173 -1.02 1.52 -1.13
N GLN A 174 -0.02 0.64 -1.12
CA GLN A 174 1.19 0.80 -1.94
C GLN A 174 1.19 -0.16 -3.13
N GLY A 175 0.77 -1.39 -2.90
CA GLY A 175 0.86 -2.48 -3.86
C GLY A 175 -0.18 -3.57 -3.62
N GLY A 176 0.16 -4.80 -4.00
CA GLY A 176 -0.72 -5.97 -3.88
C GLY A 176 -1.06 -6.28 -2.42
N ASP A 177 -0.03 -6.66 -1.65
CA ASP A 177 -0.05 -6.96 -0.22
C ASP A 177 0.64 -5.88 0.63
N GLU A 178 1.12 -4.81 -0.01
CA GLU A 178 1.82 -3.71 0.63
C GLU A 178 0.87 -2.57 0.99
N PHE A 179 0.93 -2.14 2.25
CA PHE A 179 0.17 -1.04 2.80
C PHE A 179 1.10 -0.03 3.47
N GLY A 180 0.58 1.14 3.78
CA GLY A 180 1.26 2.08 4.63
C GLY A 180 0.30 2.93 5.45
N VAL A 181 0.86 3.65 6.39
CA VAL A 181 0.22 4.68 7.18
C VAL A 181 1.11 5.91 7.17
N TYR A 182 0.53 7.04 6.75
CA TYR A 182 1.14 8.35 6.91
C TYR A 182 0.73 8.96 8.25
N LEU A 183 1.69 9.51 8.97
CA LEU A 183 1.51 10.08 10.31
C LEU A 183 1.92 11.56 10.31
N ASN A 184 1.05 12.42 10.86
CA ASN A 184 1.34 13.83 11.06
C ASN A 184 0.70 14.35 12.36
N GLY A 185 1.44 14.97 13.28
CA GLY A 185 0.84 15.41 14.54
C GLY A 185 1.68 16.36 15.38
N GLU A 186 1.35 16.49 16.66
CA GLU A 186 2.16 17.29 17.59
C GLU A 186 3.23 16.46 18.31
N ALA A 187 3.07 15.13 18.34
CA ALA A 187 3.98 14.22 19.00
C ALA A 187 5.35 14.13 18.30
N ASN A 188 6.39 13.82 19.08
CA ASN A 188 7.69 13.44 18.54
C ASN A 188 7.63 11.97 18.07
N LEU A 189 7.42 11.76 16.76
CA LEU A 189 7.27 10.42 16.19
C LEU A 189 8.57 9.61 16.21
N ASN A 190 9.71 10.27 16.30
CA ASN A 190 11.00 9.60 16.42
C ASN A 190 11.14 8.91 17.79
N GLU A 191 10.66 9.55 18.87
CA GLU A 191 10.62 8.95 20.21
C GLU A 191 9.57 7.84 20.33
N LEU A 192 8.48 7.92 19.55
CA LEU A 192 7.40 6.93 19.56
C LEU A 192 7.62 5.77 18.59
N ARG A 193 8.67 5.81 17.76
CA ARG A 193 8.86 4.86 16.65
C ARG A 193 8.70 3.40 17.07
N ASP A 194 9.50 2.98 18.04
CA ASP A 194 9.56 1.57 18.46
C ASP A 194 8.24 1.12 19.10
N GLU A 195 7.51 2.04 19.76
CA GLU A 195 6.18 1.75 20.31
C GLU A 195 5.13 1.62 19.19
N ILE A 196 5.17 2.49 18.17
CA ILE A 196 4.27 2.45 17.02
C ILE A 196 4.44 1.13 16.24
N GLU A 197 5.68 0.79 15.88
CA GLU A 197 5.98 -0.44 15.15
C GLU A 197 5.52 -1.67 15.92
N LYS A 198 5.83 -1.73 17.22
CA LYS A 198 5.43 -2.83 18.09
C LYS A 198 3.91 -2.95 18.19
N ARG A 199 3.18 -1.85 18.40
CA ARG A 199 1.72 -1.86 18.54
C ARG A 199 1.04 -2.36 17.28
N PHE A 200 1.41 -1.83 16.10
CA PHE A 200 0.83 -2.31 14.85
C PHE A 200 1.16 -3.78 14.58
N PHE A 201 2.42 -4.20 14.81
CA PHE A 201 2.81 -5.61 14.66
C PHE A 201 1.98 -6.52 15.57
N GLU A 202 1.89 -6.17 16.85
CA GLU A 202 1.11 -6.96 17.82
C GLU A 202 -0.37 -7.00 17.45
N GLU A 203 -0.96 -5.88 17.07
CA GLU A 203 -2.37 -5.80 16.70
C GLU A 203 -2.68 -6.67 15.47
N ALA A 204 -1.88 -6.56 14.41
CA ALA A 204 -1.99 -7.43 13.25
C ALA A 204 -1.83 -8.92 13.62
N SER A 205 -0.85 -9.24 14.47
CA SER A 205 -0.61 -10.62 14.92
C SER A 205 -1.69 -11.18 15.86
N LYS A 206 -2.58 -10.34 16.40
CA LYS A 206 -3.72 -10.76 17.25
C LYS A 206 -4.99 -10.99 16.43
N ALA A 207 -5.05 -10.47 15.20
CA ALA A 207 -6.21 -10.63 14.33
C ALA A 207 -6.44 -12.11 14.02
N ASP A 208 -7.63 -12.60 14.34
CA ASP A 208 -8.05 -13.98 14.05
C ASP A 208 -8.46 -14.08 12.58
N THR A 209 -7.68 -14.84 11.82
CA THR A 209 -7.84 -15.04 10.38
C THR A 209 -8.18 -16.48 10.06
N SER A 210 -8.65 -17.25 11.04
CA SER A 210 -8.98 -18.67 10.89
C SER A 210 -10.05 -18.91 9.83
N GLU A 211 -10.99 -17.97 9.65
CA GLU A 211 -12.02 -18.04 8.60
C GLU A 211 -11.47 -17.99 7.17
N MET A 212 -10.19 -17.62 7.00
CA MET A 212 -9.55 -17.57 5.69
C MET A 212 -9.16 -18.95 5.19
N PHE A 213 -9.03 -19.94 6.08
CA PHE A 213 -8.65 -21.32 5.77
C PHE A 213 -9.79 -22.29 6.06
N ASP A 214 -10.10 -23.14 5.09
CA ASP A 214 -10.99 -24.28 5.32
C ASP A 214 -10.13 -25.54 5.52
N PHE A 215 -9.88 -25.89 6.78
CA PHE A 215 -9.13 -27.10 7.11
C PHE A 215 -9.87 -28.40 6.78
N SER A 216 -11.12 -28.33 6.33
CA SER A 216 -11.82 -29.48 5.77
C SER A 216 -11.46 -29.73 4.31
N ASP A 217 -10.96 -28.71 3.60
CA ASP A 217 -10.55 -28.82 2.19
C ASP A 217 -9.35 -29.77 2.05
N PRO A 218 -9.44 -30.82 1.21
CA PRO A 218 -8.34 -31.72 0.94
C PRO A 218 -7.04 -31.03 0.51
N LYS A 219 -7.10 -29.93 -0.27
CA LYS A 219 -5.91 -29.19 -0.71
C LYS A 219 -5.19 -28.53 0.45
N VAL A 220 -5.95 -27.96 1.39
CA VAL A 220 -5.39 -27.35 2.60
C VAL A 220 -4.77 -28.42 3.48
N LYS A 221 -5.45 -29.56 3.68
CA LYS A 221 -4.88 -30.71 4.41
C LYS A 221 -3.60 -31.21 3.76
N GLU A 222 -3.59 -31.41 2.45
CA GLU A 222 -2.41 -31.85 1.70
C GLU A 222 -1.25 -30.86 1.86
N PHE A 223 -1.52 -29.56 1.77
CA PHE A 223 -0.51 -28.51 1.96
C PHE A 223 0.18 -28.58 3.33
N PHE A 224 -0.58 -28.78 4.41
CA PHE A 224 -0.02 -28.92 5.76
C PHE A 224 0.64 -30.29 5.97
N LYS A 225 0.06 -31.36 5.40
CA LYS A 225 0.63 -32.72 5.43
C LYS A 225 2.02 -32.77 4.81
N ASP A 226 2.16 -32.16 3.63
CA ASP A 226 3.42 -32.04 2.90
C ASP A 226 4.53 -31.33 3.68
N ARG A 227 4.16 -30.52 4.66
CA ARG A 227 5.09 -29.73 5.47
C ARG A 227 5.30 -30.34 6.86
N GLY A 228 4.67 -31.47 7.16
CA GLY A 228 4.78 -32.12 8.47
C GLY A 228 4.02 -31.39 9.57
N ILE A 229 3.09 -30.49 9.22
CA ILE A 229 2.42 -29.59 10.17
C ILE A 229 1.07 -30.18 10.56
N PHE A 230 0.73 -30.06 11.85
CA PHE A 230 -0.50 -30.62 12.43
C PHE A 230 -0.65 -32.15 12.28
N LEU A 231 0.43 -32.89 12.03
CA LEU A 231 0.32 -34.35 11.93
C LEU A 231 0.04 -35.00 13.29
N ASN A 232 -0.88 -35.96 13.30
CA ASN A 232 -1.12 -36.89 14.40
C ASN A 232 -0.19 -38.13 14.28
N ARG A 233 -0.39 -39.15 15.14
CA ARG A 233 0.48 -40.35 15.17
C ARG A 233 0.34 -41.21 13.91
N GLU A 234 -0.79 -41.09 13.24
CA GLU A 234 -1.14 -41.79 12.01
C GLU A 234 -0.65 -41.06 10.76
N GLY A 235 -0.06 -39.85 10.92
CA GLY A 235 0.41 -39.03 9.81
C GLY A 235 -0.71 -38.26 9.08
N GLU A 236 -1.88 -38.11 9.71
CA GLU A 236 -2.98 -37.30 9.21
C GLU A 236 -3.01 -35.92 9.85
N VAL A 237 -3.52 -34.93 9.12
CA VAL A 237 -3.63 -33.54 9.60
C VAL A 237 -4.77 -33.43 10.61
N GLU A 238 -4.41 -33.13 11.86
CA GLU A 238 -5.30 -32.87 12.98
C GLU A 238 -5.01 -31.47 13.54
N VAL A 239 -5.80 -30.50 13.10
CA VAL A 239 -5.70 -29.10 13.52
C VAL A 239 -6.33 -28.95 14.91
N PRO A 240 -5.63 -28.36 15.91
CA PRO A 240 -6.21 -28.10 17.22
C PRO A 240 -7.48 -27.25 17.12
N ASN A 241 -8.51 -27.59 17.91
CA ASN A 241 -9.79 -26.87 17.89
C ASN A 241 -9.67 -25.39 18.31
N ASP A 242 -8.62 -25.06 19.07
CA ASP A 242 -8.29 -23.72 19.55
C ASP A 242 -7.22 -23.03 18.69
N PHE A 243 -6.78 -23.65 17.59
CA PHE A 243 -5.83 -23.03 16.67
C PHE A 243 -6.46 -21.81 16.02
N LYS A 244 -5.83 -20.66 16.22
CA LYS A 244 -6.22 -19.40 15.58
C LYS A 244 -5.21 -19.01 14.53
N PHE A 245 -5.56 -19.05 13.26
CA PHE A 245 -4.69 -18.46 12.25
C PHE A 245 -4.60 -16.94 12.51
N ARG A 246 -3.39 -16.38 12.35
CA ARG A 246 -3.13 -14.96 12.61
C ARG A 246 -2.31 -14.38 11.47
N PHE A 247 -2.44 -13.09 11.22
CA PHE A 247 -1.59 -12.45 10.22
C PHE A 247 -0.12 -12.49 10.64
N GLY A 248 0.73 -12.84 9.69
CA GLY A 248 2.11 -12.35 9.70
C GLY A 248 2.14 -10.99 9.03
N THR A 249 2.81 -10.02 9.63
CA THR A 249 3.08 -8.74 8.98
C THR A 249 4.52 -8.36 9.26
N SER A 250 5.09 -7.53 8.40
CA SER A 250 6.30 -6.80 8.73
C SER A 250 6.00 -5.32 8.75
N VAL A 251 6.65 -4.62 9.67
CA VAL A 251 6.41 -3.19 9.94
C VAL A 251 7.74 -2.47 9.87
N GLY A 252 7.77 -1.33 9.20
CA GLY A 252 8.92 -0.43 9.20
C GLY A 252 8.47 1.02 9.19
N LEU A 253 8.97 1.82 10.12
CA LEU A 253 8.66 3.23 10.25
C LEU A 253 9.89 4.08 9.92
N ALA A 254 9.69 5.16 9.18
CA ALA A 254 10.70 6.20 8.96
C ALA A 254 10.13 7.58 9.27
N THR A 255 10.94 8.42 9.91
CA THR A 255 10.55 9.81 10.23
C THR A 255 11.21 10.81 9.29
N ALA A 256 10.56 11.93 9.03
CA ALA A 256 11.16 12.95 8.17
C ALA A 256 12.39 13.60 8.82
N GLU A 257 12.41 13.73 10.15
CA GLU A 257 13.56 14.25 10.90
C GLU A 257 14.82 13.40 10.70
N GLU A 258 14.71 12.06 10.75
CA GLU A 258 15.89 11.20 10.66
C GLU A 258 16.59 11.36 9.31
N ILE A 259 15.82 11.38 8.22
CA ILE A 259 16.34 11.56 6.87
C ILE A 259 16.86 13.00 6.69
N TYR A 260 16.16 13.99 7.22
CA TYR A 260 16.59 15.39 7.14
C TYR A 260 17.97 15.62 7.76
N LYS A 261 18.28 14.95 8.88
CA LYS A 261 19.61 15.05 9.52
C LYS A 261 20.74 14.44 8.67
N GLU A 262 20.42 13.48 7.80
CA GLU A 262 21.39 12.85 6.90
C GLU A 262 21.62 13.67 5.63
N ILE A 263 20.60 14.38 5.14
CA ILE A 263 20.70 15.21 3.92
C ILE A 263 21.20 16.61 4.26
N LYS A 264 22.41 16.94 3.81
CA LYS A 264 22.91 18.31 3.83
C LYS A 264 22.21 19.14 2.75
N ILE A 265 21.39 20.11 3.17
CA ILE A 265 20.78 21.09 2.26
C ILE A 265 21.70 22.32 2.17
N GLY A 266 22.30 22.55 1.01
CA GLY A 266 23.14 23.72 0.75
C GLY A 266 22.34 24.96 0.35
N GLU A 267 22.86 26.16 0.64
CA GLU A 267 22.20 27.45 0.35
C GLU A 267 21.85 27.70 -1.14
N LYS A 268 22.50 26.98 -2.06
CA LYS A 268 22.32 27.15 -3.52
C LYS A 268 21.57 26.00 -4.19
N GLU A 269 21.10 25.02 -3.42
CA GLU A 269 20.45 23.85 -3.98
C GLU A 269 19.00 24.12 -4.34
N ASN A 270 18.50 23.37 -5.32
CA ASN A 270 17.08 23.39 -5.66
C ASN A 270 16.29 22.70 -4.55
N ILE A 271 15.65 23.50 -3.69
CA ILE A 271 14.89 22.99 -2.53
C ILE A 271 13.84 21.95 -2.92
N ASN A 272 13.18 22.11 -4.07
CA ASN A 272 12.16 21.15 -4.53
C ASN A 272 12.77 19.80 -4.90
N GLU A 273 13.99 19.77 -5.42
CA GLU A 273 14.72 18.53 -5.71
C GLU A 273 15.11 17.83 -4.42
N LYS A 274 15.58 18.57 -3.42
CA LYS A 274 15.88 18.04 -2.08
C LYS A 274 14.64 17.52 -1.36
N ILE A 275 13.50 18.18 -1.47
CA ILE A 275 12.24 17.67 -0.92
C ILE A 275 11.85 16.34 -1.59
N ARG A 276 12.02 16.21 -2.91
CA ARG A 276 11.76 14.94 -3.62
C ARG A 276 12.71 13.83 -3.16
N GLU A 277 13.99 14.17 -2.95
CA GLU A 277 15.00 13.26 -2.43
C GLU A 277 14.64 12.78 -1.01
N LEU A 278 14.35 13.70 -0.09
CA LEU A 278 13.90 13.42 1.28
C LEU A 278 12.70 12.49 1.28
N ARG A 279 11.66 12.85 0.52
CA ARG A 279 10.43 12.05 0.39
C ARG A 279 10.73 10.61 -0.06
N GLY A 280 11.58 10.46 -1.07
CA GLY A 280 11.96 9.15 -1.58
C GLY A 280 12.73 8.32 -0.55
N GLN A 281 13.64 8.96 0.19
CA GLN A 281 14.43 8.30 1.24
C GLN A 281 13.58 7.90 2.45
N ILE A 282 12.58 8.70 2.85
CA ILE A 282 11.66 8.33 3.94
C ILE A 282 10.89 7.05 3.58
N ILE A 283 10.26 7.00 2.40
CA ILE A 283 9.52 5.82 1.96
C ILE A 283 10.47 4.63 1.81
N GLY A 284 11.63 4.82 1.19
CA GLY A 284 12.62 3.76 0.98
C GLY A 284 13.19 3.20 2.28
N LEU A 285 13.38 4.03 3.31
CA LEU A 285 13.84 3.58 4.62
C LEU A 285 12.75 2.81 5.37
N ALA A 286 11.49 3.26 5.31
CA ALA A 286 10.36 2.53 5.88
C ALA A 286 10.21 1.14 5.21
N ASP A 287 10.31 1.07 3.88
CA ASP A 287 10.33 -0.20 3.12
C ASP A 287 11.50 -1.10 3.55
N SER A 288 12.70 -0.54 3.64
CA SER A 288 13.90 -1.29 4.03
C SER A 288 13.77 -1.87 5.45
N ARG A 289 13.21 -1.10 6.39
CA ARG A 289 12.95 -1.55 7.78
C ARG A 289 11.89 -2.64 7.83
N ALA A 290 10.81 -2.51 7.07
CA ALA A 290 9.80 -3.57 6.96
C ALA A 290 10.43 -4.85 6.40
N GLY A 291 11.26 -4.75 5.35
CA GLY A 291 12.01 -5.89 4.81
C GLY A 291 12.98 -6.54 5.81
N ALA A 292 13.67 -5.72 6.62
CA ALA A 292 14.54 -6.22 7.69
C ALA A 292 13.72 -6.96 8.78
N ASN A 293 12.59 -6.39 9.20
CA ASN A 293 11.68 -7.00 10.16
C ASN A 293 11.08 -8.33 9.64
N LYS A 294 10.74 -8.39 8.35
CA LYS A 294 10.32 -9.62 7.66
C LYS A 294 11.42 -10.69 7.70
N THR A 295 12.66 -10.30 7.44
CA THR A 295 13.82 -11.19 7.46
C THR A 295 14.08 -11.73 8.87
N GLU A 296 14.10 -10.85 9.88
CA GLU A 296 14.27 -11.24 11.28
C GLU A 296 13.15 -12.18 11.75
N THR A 297 11.91 -11.90 11.35
CA THR A 297 10.75 -12.75 11.66
C THR A 297 10.91 -14.14 11.03
N LYS A 298 11.31 -14.22 9.76
CA LYS A 298 11.61 -15.51 9.09
C LYS A 298 12.72 -16.28 9.82
N GLU A 299 13.80 -15.61 10.22
CA GLU A 299 14.89 -16.25 10.96
C GLU A 299 14.43 -16.79 12.33
N LYS A 300 13.66 -15.98 13.08
CA LYS A 300 13.06 -16.42 14.35
C LYS A 300 12.17 -17.64 14.16
N LEU A 301 11.34 -17.63 13.12
CA LEU A 301 10.46 -18.75 12.77
C LEU A 301 11.25 -20.00 12.32
N LYS A 302 12.39 -19.86 11.63
CA LYS A 302 13.29 -21.00 11.31
C LYS A 302 13.90 -21.63 12.56
N ILE A 303 14.17 -20.82 13.58
CA ILE A 303 14.69 -21.29 14.86
C ILE A 303 13.56 -21.91 15.69
N SER A 304 12.40 -21.27 15.79
CA SER A 304 11.27 -21.78 16.57
C SER A 304 10.55 -22.94 15.90
N GLY A 305 10.60 -23.07 14.57
CA GLY A 305 10.17 -24.28 13.85
C GLY A 305 11.00 -25.52 14.20
N LYS A 306 12.17 -25.35 14.85
CA LYS A 306 12.92 -26.45 15.46
C LYS A 306 12.54 -26.70 16.93
N SER A 307 11.81 -25.79 17.55
CA SER A 307 11.33 -25.89 18.93
C SER A 307 10.04 -26.72 19.07
N GLY A 308 9.41 -27.13 17.97
CA GLY A 308 8.19 -27.94 17.96
C GLY A 308 6.91 -27.15 18.20
N ASN A 309 6.95 -25.82 18.10
CA ASN A 309 5.74 -25.00 18.13
C ASN A 309 5.03 -25.04 16.78
N LYS A 310 4.04 -25.93 16.65
CA LYS A 310 3.24 -26.12 15.44
C LYS A 310 2.61 -24.82 14.90
N PHE A 311 2.41 -23.81 15.76
CA PHE A 311 1.90 -22.50 15.37
C PHE A 311 2.90 -21.73 14.48
N ASP A 312 4.13 -21.60 14.97
CA ASP A 312 5.20 -20.91 14.27
C ASP A 312 5.57 -21.65 12.97
N GLU A 313 5.52 -22.98 12.99
CA GLU A 313 5.72 -23.82 11.79
C GLU A 313 4.64 -23.56 10.73
N ALA A 314 3.36 -23.50 11.14
CA ALA A 314 2.23 -23.19 10.25
C ALA A 314 2.34 -21.77 9.67
N GLN A 315 2.71 -20.79 10.49
CA GLN A 315 2.91 -19.42 10.05
C GLN A 315 4.10 -19.33 9.09
N HIS A 316 5.24 -19.94 9.43
CA HIS A 316 6.42 -20.02 8.56
C HIS A 316 6.10 -20.66 7.22
N ALA A 317 5.37 -21.77 7.21
CA ALA A 317 4.96 -22.49 6.01
C ALA A 317 4.13 -21.68 5.01
N LEU A 318 3.37 -20.70 5.52
CA LEU A 318 2.55 -19.80 4.72
C LEU A 318 3.32 -18.55 4.29
N VAL A 319 4.34 -18.14 5.05
CA VAL A 319 5.21 -16.99 4.70
C VAL A 319 6.34 -17.38 3.74
N GLU A 320 6.84 -18.62 3.84
CA GLU A 320 7.74 -19.22 2.85
C GLU A 320 6.90 -20.22 2.02
N PRO A 321 6.27 -19.79 0.90
CA PRO A 321 5.88 -20.75 -0.11
C PRO A 321 7.12 -21.60 -0.39
N ARG A 322 6.98 -22.95 -0.41
CA ARG A 322 8.08 -23.83 -0.86
C ARG A 322 8.65 -23.14 -2.08
N ALA A 323 9.95 -22.81 -2.08
CA ALA A 323 10.64 -22.31 -3.25
C ALA A 323 10.09 -23.11 -4.40
N GLY A 324 9.33 -22.43 -5.27
CA GLY A 324 8.48 -23.14 -6.21
C GLY A 324 9.38 -24.10 -6.96
N MET A 325 8.85 -25.22 -7.45
CA MET A 325 9.60 -25.98 -8.45
C MET A 325 10.13 -25.02 -9.55
N GLU A 326 9.43 -23.90 -9.80
CA GLU A 326 9.84 -22.72 -10.57
C GLU A 326 11.10 -21.97 -10.07
N GLU A 327 11.28 -21.69 -8.78
CA GLU A 327 12.48 -21.02 -8.26
C GLU A 327 13.69 -21.96 -8.29
N ILE A 328 13.48 -23.23 -7.95
CA ILE A 328 14.47 -24.30 -8.17
C ILE A 328 14.77 -24.43 -9.68
N LEU A 329 13.77 -24.34 -10.56
CA LEU A 329 13.96 -24.36 -12.01
C LEU A 329 14.67 -23.09 -12.50
N GLU A 330 14.46 -21.93 -11.89
CA GLU A 330 15.13 -20.66 -12.22
C GLU A 330 16.61 -20.72 -11.79
N GLU A 331 16.91 -21.18 -10.58
CA GLU A 331 18.26 -21.45 -10.09
C GLU A 331 18.97 -22.49 -10.98
N LEU A 332 18.29 -23.59 -11.33
CA LEU A 332 18.81 -24.60 -12.25
C LEU A 332 19.04 -24.05 -13.67
N LYS A 333 18.20 -23.11 -14.15
CA LYS A 333 18.41 -22.43 -15.44
C LYS A 333 19.63 -21.51 -15.36
N GLU A 334 19.80 -20.75 -14.28
CA GLU A 334 20.97 -19.90 -14.07
C GLU A 334 22.27 -20.71 -13.98
N GLU A 335 22.27 -21.80 -13.21
CA GLU A 335 23.41 -22.73 -13.12
C GLU A 335 23.72 -23.35 -14.48
N LYS A 336 22.71 -23.80 -15.22
CA LYS A 336 22.88 -24.30 -16.59
C LYS A 336 23.45 -23.22 -17.53
N GLY A 337 23.05 -21.96 -17.35
CA GLY A 337 23.62 -20.81 -18.05
C GLY A 337 25.11 -20.60 -17.73
N LYS A 338 25.48 -20.65 -16.45
CA LYS A 338 26.87 -20.55 -15.98
C LYS A 338 27.73 -21.69 -16.51
N ILE A 339 27.22 -22.93 -16.49
CA ILE A 339 27.88 -24.12 -17.06
C ILE A 339 28.10 -23.95 -18.56
N ASN A 340 27.11 -23.47 -19.31
CA ASN A 340 27.26 -23.23 -20.76
C ASN A 340 28.29 -22.13 -21.08
N CYS A 341 28.35 -21.08 -20.25
CA CYS A 341 29.37 -20.04 -20.37
C CYS A 341 30.78 -20.59 -20.13
N LEU A 342 30.96 -21.40 -19.08
CA LEU A 342 32.21 -22.11 -18.78
C LEU A 342 32.63 -23.03 -19.92
N LYS A 343 31.71 -23.82 -20.49
CA LYS A 343 31.98 -24.68 -21.67
C LYS A 343 32.48 -23.87 -22.87
N THR A 344 31.85 -22.72 -23.13
CA THR A 344 32.25 -21.83 -24.22
C THR A 344 33.66 -21.26 -24.01
N ASN A 345 34.00 -20.90 -22.76
CA ASN A 345 35.32 -20.39 -22.42
C ASN A 345 36.40 -21.49 -22.47
N LEU A 346 36.09 -22.72 -22.01
CA LEU A 346 36.99 -23.86 -22.08
C LEU A 346 37.26 -24.29 -23.53
N ALA A 347 36.24 -24.32 -24.38
CA ALA A 347 36.40 -24.58 -25.82
C ALA A 347 37.30 -23.53 -26.50
N LYS A 348 37.14 -22.24 -26.14
CA LYS A 348 38.02 -21.17 -26.63
C LYS A 348 39.47 -21.29 -26.14
N SER A 349 39.70 -21.96 -25.01
CA SER A 349 41.04 -22.22 -24.48
C SER A 349 41.74 -23.43 -25.11
N GLY A 350 41.12 -24.11 -26.08
CA GLY A 350 41.72 -25.24 -26.80
C GLY A 350 41.66 -26.57 -26.06
N LYS A 351 40.88 -26.68 -24.98
CA LYS A 351 40.65 -27.96 -24.30
C LYS A 351 39.86 -28.90 -25.19
N THR A 352 40.23 -30.17 -25.14
CA THR A 352 39.58 -31.24 -25.89
C THR A 352 38.22 -31.59 -25.28
N GLU A 353 37.32 -32.13 -26.10
CA GLU A 353 35.96 -32.52 -25.68
C GLU A 353 35.97 -33.57 -24.55
N GLY A 354 37.05 -34.37 -24.46
CA GLY A 354 37.27 -35.31 -23.36
C GLY A 354 37.56 -34.62 -22.02
N GLU A 355 38.38 -33.57 -22.00
CA GLU A 355 38.71 -32.81 -20.79
C GLU A 355 37.53 -31.97 -20.27
N ILE A 356 36.61 -31.58 -21.16
CA ILE A 356 35.38 -30.88 -20.78
C ILE A 356 34.39 -31.84 -20.11
N LYS A 357 34.34 -33.12 -20.53
CA LYS A 357 33.45 -34.14 -19.97
C LYS A 357 33.86 -34.65 -18.59
N GLU A 358 35.15 -34.71 -18.28
CA GLU A 358 35.61 -35.09 -16.93
C GLU A 358 35.20 -34.06 -15.85
N LEU A 359 35.00 -32.80 -16.24
CA LEU A 359 34.49 -31.74 -15.35
C LEU A 359 32.97 -31.82 -15.12
N GLU A 360 32.22 -32.65 -15.86
CA GLU A 360 30.76 -32.83 -15.68
C GLU A 360 30.41 -33.86 -14.59
N VAL A 361 31.40 -34.60 -14.08
CA VAL A 361 31.21 -35.72 -13.14
C VAL A 361 31.52 -35.33 -11.68
N CYS A 362 32.06 -34.13 -11.45
CA CYS A 362 32.21 -33.51 -10.14
C CYS A 362 31.11 -32.47 -9.94
#